data_AF-A0A6N1DXG5-F1
#
_entry.id   AF-A0A6N1DXG5-F1
#
_cell.length_a   1.000
_cell.length_b   1.000
_cell.length_c   1.000
_cell.angle_alpha   90.00
_cell.angle_beta   90.00
_cell.angle_gamma   90.00
#
_symmetry.space_group_name_H-M   'P 1'
#
loop_
_entity.id
_entity.type
_entity.pdbx_description
1 polymer ?
#
loop_
_entity_poly.entity_id
_entity_poly.type
_entity_poly.pdbx_seq_one_letter_code
_entity_poly.pdbx_strand_id
1 'polypeptide(L)'
;MYQKYKTNINKQQFYIFISLIALLSVALLIWVLIPFGYGINEEFVKKIESKNNEEEISKLVSQLAMKTIISYIANSFVIVFFLVYILLLKNKIKAGYLFFIIWILVFITFVGMPFYGGSAQTSQYTKFQFWVGIFASFLSGVMAMTLFVFMLKYHIDRKFHYYEWYKIHKGRSR
;
A
#
# COMPACT_ATOMS: atom_id res chain seq x y z
N MET A 1 -2.32 -37.46 4.98
CA MET A 1 -1.76 -36.10 5.23
C MET A 1 -2.79 -35.06 4.81
N TYR A 2 -3.23 -34.16 5.69
CA TYR A 2 -4.27 -33.16 5.37
C TYR A 2 -3.74 -32.10 4.39
N GLN A 3 -4.35 -31.98 3.21
CA GLN A 3 -4.01 -30.90 2.28
C GLN A 3 -4.62 -29.58 2.80
N LYS A 4 -3.76 -28.60 3.12
CA LYS A 4 -4.21 -27.26 3.54
C LYS A 4 -4.95 -26.59 2.38
N TYR A 5 -6.19 -26.15 2.62
CA TYR A 5 -6.97 -25.37 1.66
C TYR A 5 -6.15 -24.18 1.14
N LYS A 6 -6.17 -23.97 -0.17
CA LYS A 6 -5.62 -22.80 -0.84
C LYS A 6 -6.62 -22.39 -1.92
N THR A 7 -6.90 -21.10 -2.04
CA THR A 7 -7.91 -20.59 -2.98
C THR A 7 -7.30 -19.71 -4.06
N ASN A 8 -7.93 -19.69 -5.22
CA ASN A 8 -7.63 -18.75 -6.29
C ASN A 8 -8.42 -17.46 -6.04
N ILE A 9 -7.88 -16.32 -6.48
CA ILE A 9 -8.61 -15.06 -6.45
C ILE A 9 -9.73 -15.11 -7.51
N ASN A 10 -10.95 -14.72 -7.13
CA ASN A 10 -12.06 -14.62 -8.09
C ASN A 10 -11.85 -13.43 -9.05
N LYS A 11 -12.38 -13.48 -10.28
CA LYS A 11 -12.29 -12.42 -11.28
C LYS A 11 -12.68 -11.05 -10.73
N GLN A 12 -13.78 -10.97 -9.96
CA GLN A 12 -14.23 -9.72 -9.33
C GLN A 12 -13.17 -9.15 -8.36
N GLN A 13 -12.62 -9.99 -7.50
CA GLN A 13 -11.59 -9.60 -6.52
C GLN A 13 -10.32 -9.11 -7.23
N PHE A 14 -9.93 -9.78 -8.32
CA PHE A 14 -8.81 -9.37 -9.16
C PHE A 14 -9.03 -7.97 -9.74
N TYR A 15 -10.19 -7.70 -10.35
CA TYR A 15 -10.48 -6.38 -10.93
C TYR A 15 -10.58 -5.27 -9.87
N ILE A 16 -11.11 -5.56 -8.68
CA ILE A 16 -11.09 -4.61 -7.55
C ILE A 16 -9.65 -4.24 -7.20
N PHE A 17 -8.76 -5.21 -7.08
CA PHE A 17 -7.36 -4.89 -6.76
C PHE A 17 -6.64 -4.15 -7.89
N ILE A 18 -6.85 -4.53 -9.15
CA ILE A 18 -6.21 -3.83 -10.29
C ILE A 18 -6.67 -2.36 -10.36
N SER A 19 -7.97 -2.10 -10.17
CA SER A 19 -8.49 -0.72 -10.17
C SER A 19 -7.94 0.10 -8.99
N LEU A 20 -7.90 -0.46 -7.78
CA LEU A 20 -7.31 0.21 -6.62
C LEU A 20 -5.81 0.47 -6.81
N ILE A 21 -5.05 -0.48 -7.36
CA ILE A 21 -3.63 -0.32 -7.70
C ILE A 21 -3.45 0.84 -8.69
N ALA A 22 -4.24 0.85 -9.77
CA ALA A 22 -4.12 1.89 -10.80
C ALA A 22 -4.41 3.29 -10.22
N LEU A 23 -5.47 3.43 -9.42
CA LEU A 23 -5.81 4.69 -8.75
C LEU A 23 -4.72 5.11 -7.75
N LEU A 24 -4.20 4.18 -6.96
CA LEU A 24 -3.14 4.45 -6.00
C LEU A 24 -1.84 4.87 -6.68
N SER A 25 -1.47 4.22 -7.80
CA SER A 25 -0.31 4.58 -8.60
C SER A 25 -0.41 6.00 -9.16
N VAL A 26 -1.58 6.40 -9.66
CA VAL A 26 -1.82 7.76 -10.15
C VAL A 26 -1.71 8.77 -8.99
N ALA A 27 -2.33 8.47 -7.85
CA ALA A 27 -2.27 9.34 -6.67
C ALA A 27 -0.83 9.55 -6.18
N LEU A 28 -0.02 8.50 -6.13
CA LEU A 28 1.39 8.57 -5.72
C LEU A 28 2.26 9.29 -6.74
N LEU A 29 1.99 9.12 -8.04
CA LEU A 29 2.69 9.84 -9.10
C LEU A 29 2.42 11.34 -8.97
N ILE A 30 1.15 11.74 -8.80
CA ILE A 30 0.79 13.14 -8.56
C ILE A 30 1.47 13.66 -7.30
N TRP A 31 1.40 12.92 -6.18
CA TRP A 31 2.02 13.31 -4.91
C TRP A 31 3.52 13.62 -5.05
N VAL A 32 4.23 12.85 -5.89
CA VAL A 32 5.68 12.99 -6.09
C VAL A 32 6.03 14.08 -7.08
N LEU A 33 5.19 14.35 -8.07
CA LEU A 33 5.41 15.44 -9.03
C LEU A 33 5.16 16.83 -8.44
N ILE A 34 4.31 16.96 -7.41
CA ILE A 34 3.99 18.25 -6.80
C ILE A 34 5.24 19.05 -6.38
N PRO A 35 6.21 18.50 -5.61
CA PRO A 35 7.41 19.26 -5.23
C PRO A 35 8.27 19.71 -6.43
N PHE A 36 8.17 19.05 -7.59
CA PHE A 36 8.90 19.44 -8.81
C PHE A 36 8.16 20.45 -9.67
N GLY A 37 6.82 20.38 -9.73
CA GLY A 37 6.00 21.27 -10.57
C GLY A 37 5.50 22.52 -9.86
N TYR A 38 5.08 22.39 -8.60
CA TYR A 38 4.49 23.47 -7.79
C TYR A 38 5.45 24.02 -6.73
N GLY A 39 6.62 23.40 -6.56
CA GLY A 39 7.60 23.80 -5.54
C GLY A 39 7.22 23.37 -4.11
N ILE A 40 8.06 23.79 -3.16
CA ILE A 40 7.91 23.53 -1.73
C ILE A 40 7.17 24.70 -1.08
N ASN A 41 6.43 24.46 0.01
CA ASN A 41 5.68 25.49 0.72
C ASN A 41 6.52 26.75 1.04
N GLU A 42 6.03 27.93 0.63
CA GLU A 42 6.70 29.23 0.84
C GLU A 42 6.98 29.54 2.32
N GLU A 43 6.10 29.10 3.23
CA GLU A 43 6.33 29.28 4.68
C GLU A 43 7.54 28.49 5.17
N PHE A 44 7.80 27.33 4.57
CA PHE A 44 8.97 26.53 4.89
C PHE A 44 10.26 27.16 4.33
N VAL A 45 10.20 27.68 3.11
CA VAL A 45 11.33 28.38 2.47
C VAL A 45 11.72 29.63 3.26
N LYS A 46 10.77 30.49 3.64
CA LYS A 46 11.02 31.69 4.46
C LYS A 46 11.64 31.37 5.81
N LYS A 47 11.25 30.24 6.43
CA LYS A 47 11.78 29.80 7.72
C LYS A 47 13.21 29.29 7.62
N ILE A 48 13.59 28.72 6.48
CA ILE A 48 14.96 28.27 6.19
C ILE A 48 15.86 29.46 5.80
N GLU A 49 15.38 30.35 4.94
CA GLU A 49 16.10 31.56 4.52
C GLU A 49 16.44 32.46 5.72
N SER A 50 15.57 32.53 6.74
CA SER A 50 15.82 33.32 7.95
C SER A 50 16.93 32.77 8.87
N LYS A 51 17.44 31.56 8.62
CA LYS A 51 18.34 30.85 9.55
C LYS A 51 19.66 30.37 8.95
N ASN A 52 19.77 30.20 7.64
CA ASN A 52 20.86 29.44 7.02
C ASN A 52 21.51 30.21 5.85
N ASN A 53 22.79 29.96 5.60
CA ASN A 53 23.53 30.46 4.41
C ASN A 53 23.03 29.79 3.12
N GLU A 54 23.13 30.46 1.96
CA GLU A 54 22.66 29.95 0.66
C GLU A 54 23.17 28.52 0.32
N GLU A 55 24.41 28.19 0.68
CA GLU A 55 24.96 26.84 0.48
C GLU A 55 24.25 25.76 1.32
N GLU A 56 23.80 26.09 2.53
CA GLU A 56 23.07 25.17 3.39
C GLU A 56 21.65 24.95 2.88
N ILE A 57 21.02 25.99 2.32
CA ILE A 57 19.71 25.90 1.68
C ILE A 57 19.77 24.94 0.48
N SER A 58 20.76 25.10 -0.39
CA SER A 58 20.97 24.22 -1.55
C SER A 58 21.13 22.75 -1.14
N LYS A 59 21.93 22.47 -0.10
CA LYS A 59 22.10 21.12 0.46
C LYS A 59 20.79 20.55 1.02
N LEU A 60 20.01 21.34 1.74
CA LEU A 60 18.73 20.91 2.31
C LEU A 60 17.70 20.58 1.23
N VAL A 61 17.60 21.42 0.19
CA VAL A 61 16.69 21.19 -0.94
C VAL A 61 17.07 19.91 -1.70
N SER A 62 18.37 19.71 -1.96
CA SER A 62 18.88 18.50 -2.61
C SER A 62 18.57 17.23 -1.79
N GLN A 63 18.78 17.27 -0.47
CA GLN A 63 18.44 16.14 0.40
C GLN A 63 16.94 15.84 0.44
N LEU A 64 16.08 16.86 0.42
CA LEU A 64 14.63 16.70 0.42
C LEU A 64 14.13 16.13 -0.90
N ALA A 65 14.66 16.60 -2.04
CA ALA A 65 14.38 16.03 -3.35
C ALA A 65 14.82 14.56 -3.42
N MET A 66 16.02 14.24 -2.95
CA MET A 66 16.53 12.86 -2.95
C MET A 66 15.67 11.94 -2.08
N LYS A 67 15.28 12.37 -0.87
CA LYS A 67 14.37 11.62 0.00
C LYS A 67 13.02 11.35 -0.67
N THR A 68 12.48 12.35 -1.36
CA THR A 68 11.19 12.24 -2.07
C THR A 68 11.28 11.22 -3.21
N ILE A 69 12.35 11.25 -4.00
CA ILE A 69 12.60 10.29 -5.09
C ILE A 69 12.78 8.87 -4.54
N ILE A 70 13.59 8.68 -3.50
CA ILE A 70 13.81 7.37 -2.88
C ILE A 70 12.48 6.82 -2.33
N SER A 71 11.69 7.65 -1.65
CA SER A 71 10.38 7.26 -1.12
C SER A 71 9.44 6.84 -2.25
N TYR A 72 9.41 7.58 -3.36
CA TYR A 72 8.61 7.22 -4.54
C TYR A 72 9.03 5.87 -5.13
N ILE A 73 10.32 5.66 -5.33
CA ILE A 73 10.86 4.41 -5.90
C ILE A 73 10.50 3.23 -5.00
N ALA A 74 10.71 3.37 -3.68
CA ALA A 74 10.35 2.34 -2.71
C ALA A 74 8.85 2.01 -2.76
N ASN A 75 7.98 3.03 -2.74
CA ASN A 75 6.53 2.85 -2.80
C ASN A 75 6.08 2.23 -4.13
N SER A 76 6.69 2.64 -5.23
CA SER A 76 6.42 2.08 -6.56
C SER A 76 6.81 0.61 -6.63
N PHE A 77 7.96 0.21 -6.09
CA PHE A 77 8.37 -1.19 -6.03
C PHE A 77 7.37 -2.03 -5.24
N VAL A 78 6.90 -1.54 -4.09
CA VAL A 78 5.89 -2.24 -3.28
C VAL A 78 4.62 -2.51 -4.10
N ILE A 79 4.14 -1.51 -4.83
CA ILE A 79 2.95 -1.64 -5.69
C ILE A 79 3.20 -2.60 -6.84
N VAL A 80 4.35 -2.51 -7.50
CA VAL A 80 4.72 -3.42 -8.60
C VAL A 80 4.80 -4.86 -8.09
N PHE A 81 5.43 -5.10 -6.94
CA PHE A 81 5.47 -6.43 -6.33
C PHE A 81 4.07 -6.95 -6.00
N PHE A 82 3.19 -6.09 -5.48
CA PHE A 82 1.81 -6.47 -5.22
C PHE A 82 1.07 -6.85 -6.51
N LEU A 83 1.22 -6.05 -7.55
CA LEU A 83 0.64 -6.27 -8.87
C LEU A 83 1.10 -7.61 -9.46
N VAL A 84 2.41 -7.87 -9.46
CA VAL A 84 2.99 -9.14 -9.91
C VAL A 84 2.40 -10.30 -9.11
N TYR A 85 2.31 -10.18 -7.79
CA TYR A 85 1.76 -11.23 -6.95
C TYR A 85 0.28 -11.51 -7.26
N ILE A 86 -0.53 -10.46 -7.49
CA ILE A 86 -1.93 -10.62 -7.88
C ILE A 86 -2.09 -11.28 -9.25
N LEU A 87 -1.25 -10.92 -10.22
CA LEU A 87 -1.23 -11.57 -11.53
C LEU A 87 -0.88 -13.06 -11.40
N LEU A 88 0.07 -13.40 -10.53
CA LEU A 88 0.40 -14.79 -10.23
C LEU A 88 -0.77 -15.50 -9.52
N LEU A 89 -1.45 -14.86 -8.57
CA LEU A 89 -2.60 -15.44 -7.84
C LEU A 89 -3.82 -15.73 -8.71
N LYS A 90 -3.95 -15.02 -9.84
CA LYS A 90 -4.99 -15.30 -10.82
C LYS A 90 -4.69 -16.56 -11.64
N ASN A 91 -3.42 -16.76 -12.00
CA ASN A 91 -3.05 -17.69 -13.07
C ASN A 91 -2.26 -18.93 -12.63
N LYS A 92 -1.42 -18.83 -11.60
CA LYS A 92 -0.40 -19.85 -11.29
C LYS A 92 -0.33 -20.27 -9.82
N ILE A 93 -0.54 -19.34 -8.88
CA ILE A 93 -0.38 -19.60 -7.44
C ILE A 93 -1.70 -19.42 -6.69
N LYS A 94 -1.81 -20.03 -5.51
CA LYS A 94 -2.99 -19.95 -4.65
C LYS A 94 -2.68 -19.13 -3.40
N ALA A 95 -3.63 -18.34 -2.92
CA ALA A 95 -3.45 -17.48 -1.75
C ALA A 95 -3.45 -18.31 -0.45
N GLY A 96 -2.58 -17.91 0.49
CA GLY A 96 -2.55 -18.42 1.86
C GLY A 96 -2.54 -17.27 2.87
N TYR A 97 -2.60 -17.57 4.18
CA TYR A 97 -2.65 -16.52 5.22
C TYR A 97 -1.48 -15.55 5.18
N LEU A 98 -0.27 -16.06 4.93
CA LEU A 98 0.94 -15.25 4.91
C LEU A 98 0.89 -14.16 3.82
N PHE A 99 0.25 -14.44 2.69
CA PHE A 99 -0.02 -13.42 1.67
C PHE A 99 -0.89 -12.31 2.25
N PHE A 100 -2.06 -12.63 2.81
CA PHE A 100 -2.97 -11.62 3.34
C PHE A 100 -2.33 -10.81 4.46
N ILE A 101 -1.68 -11.45 5.43
CA ILE A 101 -1.08 -10.78 6.58
C ILE A 101 0.01 -9.80 6.15
N ILE A 102 0.95 -10.22 5.29
CA ILE A 102 2.05 -9.36 4.84
C ILE A 102 1.49 -8.15 4.10
N TRP A 103 0.57 -8.35 3.16
CA TRP A 103 0.05 -7.25 2.36
C TRP A 103 -0.85 -6.31 3.15
N ILE A 104 -1.64 -6.81 4.11
CA ILE A 104 -2.40 -5.96 5.03
C ILE A 104 -1.45 -5.04 5.81
N LEU A 105 -0.38 -5.59 6.39
CA LEU A 105 0.61 -4.77 7.13
C LEU A 105 1.25 -3.71 6.23
N VAL A 106 1.62 -4.08 5.00
CA VAL A 106 2.18 -3.14 4.02
C VAL A 106 1.19 -2.03 3.66
N PHE A 107 -0.09 -2.34 3.40
CA PHE A 107 -1.04 -1.28 3.07
C PHE A 107 -1.41 -0.40 4.28
N ILE A 108 -1.35 -0.94 5.51
CA ILE A 108 -1.50 -0.14 6.73
C ILE A 108 -0.37 0.89 6.87
N THR A 109 0.87 0.56 6.51
CA THR A 109 1.96 1.56 6.55
C THR A 109 1.72 2.67 5.54
N PHE A 110 1.14 2.37 4.38
CA PHE A 110 0.75 3.38 3.38
C PHE A 110 -0.36 4.30 3.88
N VAL A 111 -1.29 3.82 4.72
CA VAL A 111 -2.30 4.70 5.36
C VAL A 111 -1.63 5.78 6.20
N GLY A 112 -0.54 5.45 6.90
CA GLY A 112 0.23 6.39 7.71
C GLY A 112 1.15 7.33 6.93
N MET A 113 1.30 7.13 5.62
CA MET A 113 2.26 7.86 4.78
C MET A 113 2.24 9.39 4.92
N PRO A 114 1.10 10.10 4.83
CA PRO A 114 1.07 11.56 4.92
C PRO A 114 1.40 12.09 6.33
N PHE A 115 1.46 11.21 7.33
CA PHE A 115 1.76 11.55 8.72
C PHE A 115 3.18 11.13 9.14
N TYR A 116 3.93 10.45 8.27
CA TYR A 116 5.33 10.11 8.55
C TYR A 116 6.18 11.39 8.62
N GLY A 117 6.70 11.69 9.81
CA GLY A 117 7.48 12.90 10.10
C GLY A 117 6.82 13.92 11.03
N GLY A 118 5.59 13.67 11.47
CA GLY A 118 4.89 14.52 12.45
C GLY A 118 4.53 15.93 11.95
N SER A 119 4.23 16.84 12.88
CA SER A 119 3.83 18.22 12.57
C SER A 119 4.90 19.02 11.81
N ALA A 120 6.18 18.68 12.02
CA ALA A 120 7.30 19.32 11.33
C ALA A 120 7.30 19.04 9.82
N GLN A 121 7.00 17.81 9.40
CA GLN A 121 6.96 17.43 7.99
C GLN A 121 5.66 17.93 7.32
N THR A 122 4.57 17.99 8.08
CA THR A 122 3.26 18.49 7.60
C THR A 122 3.35 19.95 7.14
N SER A 123 4.23 20.75 7.77
CA SER A 123 4.49 22.14 7.35
C SER A 123 5.29 22.30 6.05
N GLN A 124 5.96 21.23 5.59
CA GLN A 124 6.72 21.23 4.33
C GLN A 124 5.80 21.02 3.11
N TYR A 125 4.67 20.34 3.32
CA TYR A 125 3.74 20.02 2.25
C TYR A 125 2.82 21.19 1.94
N THR A 126 2.64 21.45 0.64
CA THR A 126 1.59 22.35 0.17
C THR A 126 0.22 21.76 0.52
N LYS A 127 -0.81 22.59 0.75
CA LYS A 127 -2.19 22.15 1.02
C LYS A 127 -2.69 21.13 -0.01
N PHE A 128 -2.38 21.37 -1.29
CA PHE A 128 -2.73 20.45 -2.38
C PHE A 128 -2.03 19.10 -2.25
N GLN A 129 -0.73 19.09 -1.92
CA GLN A 129 0.00 17.86 -1.65
C GLN A 129 -0.70 17.09 -0.56
N PHE A 130 -0.91 17.70 0.62
CA PHE A 130 -1.55 17.06 1.76
C PHE A 130 -2.88 16.36 1.43
N TRP A 131 -3.76 17.00 0.64
CA TRP A 131 -5.01 16.38 0.20
C TRP A 131 -4.81 15.15 -0.69
N VAL A 132 -3.85 15.19 -1.62
CA VAL A 132 -3.49 14.02 -2.44
C VAL A 132 -3.00 12.87 -1.58
N GLY A 133 -2.33 13.15 -0.46
CA GLY A 133 -1.83 12.14 0.47
C GLY A 133 -2.93 11.53 1.31
N ILE A 134 -3.86 12.35 1.79
CA ILE A 134 -5.09 11.84 2.43
C ILE A 134 -5.83 10.92 1.46
N PHE A 135 -5.94 11.30 0.19
CA PHE A 135 -6.57 10.47 -0.82
C PHE A 135 -5.82 9.15 -1.06
N ALA A 136 -4.49 9.18 -1.14
CA ALA A 136 -3.65 7.98 -1.25
C ALA A 136 -3.78 7.08 0.00
N SER A 137 -3.82 7.65 1.19
CA SER A 137 -4.08 6.93 2.45
C SER A 137 -5.46 6.29 2.47
N PHE A 138 -6.48 7.01 2.01
CA PHE A 138 -7.83 6.47 1.90
C PHE A 138 -7.86 5.25 0.97
N LEU A 139 -7.28 5.35 -0.23
CA LEU A 139 -7.18 4.23 -1.17
C LEU A 139 -6.43 3.03 -0.55
N SER A 140 -5.32 3.28 0.13
CA SER A 140 -4.55 2.25 0.83
C SER A 140 -5.34 1.59 1.96
N GLY A 141 -6.15 2.36 2.68
CA GLY A 141 -7.04 1.85 3.73
C GLY A 141 -8.15 0.95 3.17
N VAL A 142 -8.77 1.37 2.06
CA VAL A 142 -9.76 0.55 1.33
C VAL A 142 -9.11 -0.76 0.86
N MET A 143 -7.86 -0.71 0.42
CA MET A 143 -7.10 -1.87 -0.03
C MET A 143 -6.75 -2.85 1.10
N ALA A 144 -6.32 -2.33 2.26
CA ALA A 144 -6.12 -3.13 3.46
C ALA A 144 -7.42 -3.78 3.95
N MET A 145 -8.53 -3.03 3.94
CA MET A 145 -9.84 -3.52 4.34
C MET A 145 -10.35 -4.63 3.42
N THR A 146 -10.19 -4.48 2.10
CA THR A 146 -10.56 -5.53 1.13
C THR A 146 -9.73 -6.79 1.30
N LEU A 147 -8.42 -6.67 1.52
CA LEU A 147 -7.56 -7.82 1.85
C LEU A 147 -8.00 -8.51 3.15
N PHE A 148 -8.37 -7.75 4.17
CA PHE A 148 -8.87 -8.29 5.43
C PHE A 148 -10.19 -9.05 5.27
N VAL A 149 -11.15 -8.48 4.54
CA VAL A 149 -12.42 -9.16 4.22
C VAL A 149 -12.17 -10.47 3.46
N PHE A 150 -11.24 -10.48 2.51
CA PHE A 150 -10.89 -11.70 1.77
C PHE A 150 -10.15 -12.72 2.63
N MET A 151 -9.33 -12.27 3.59
CA MET A 151 -8.72 -13.14 4.59
C MET A 151 -9.78 -13.83 5.45
N LEU A 152 -10.83 -13.11 5.89
CA LEU A 152 -11.94 -13.68 6.64
C LEU A 152 -12.71 -14.71 5.81
N LYS A 153 -13.05 -14.38 4.57
CA LYS A 153 -13.71 -15.32 3.65
C LYS A 153 -12.88 -16.59 3.46
N TYR A 154 -11.58 -16.44 3.23
CA TYR A 154 -10.65 -17.55 3.14
C TYR A 154 -10.59 -18.39 4.43
N HIS A 155 -10.65 -17.75 5.60
CA HIS A 155 -10.68 -18.44 6.88
C HIS A 155 -11.92 -19.32 7.04
N ILE A 156 -13.08 -18.78 6.64
CA ILE A 156 -14.36 -19.49 6.67
C ILE A 156 -14.32 -20.70 5.71
N ASP A 157 -13.94 -20.49 4.45
CA ASP A 157 -13.85 -21.55 3.43
C ASP A 157 -12.92 -22.68 3.88
N ARG A 158 -11.80 -22.33 4.53
CA ARG A 158 -10.86 -23.32 5.05
C ARG A 158 -11.44 -24.17 6.17
N LYS A 159 -12.27 -23.59 7.06
CA LYS A 159 -12.97 -24.36 8.09
C LYS A 159 -13.96 -25.32 7.46
N PHE A 160 -14.76 -24.87 6.50
CA PHE A 160 -15.70 -25.73 5.78
C PHE A 160 -14.99 -26.90 5.09
N HIS A 161 -13.90 -26.64 4.36
CA HIS A 161 -13.10 -27.70 3.74
C HIS A 161 -12.55 -28.72 4.77
N TYR A 162 -12.14 -28.25 5.95
CA TYR A 162 -11.70 -29.15 7.01
C TYR A 162 -12.83 -30.05 7.51
N TYR A 163 -14.03 -29.48 7.72
CA TYR A 163 -15.21 -30.25 8.12
C TYR A 163 -15.62 -31.28 7.06
N GLU A 164 -15.64 -30.91 5.78
CA GLU A 164 -15.94 -31.84 4.69
C GLU A 164 -14.92 -32.98 4.61
N TRP A 165 -13.63 -32.64 4.69
CA TRP A 165 -12.57 -33.65 4.70
C TRP A 165 -12.73 -34.62 5.87
N TYR A 166 -13.00 -34.11 7.07
CA TYR A 166 -13.24 -34.93 8.25
C TYR A 166 -14.47 -35.83 8.11
N LYS A 167 -15.60 -35.29 7.61
CA LYS A 167 -16.83 -36.05 7.38
C LYS A 167 -16.62 -37.20 6.39
N ILE A 168 -15.91 -36.95 5.28
CA ILE A 168 -15.68 -37.96 4.23
C ILE A 168 -14.75 -39.08 4.71
N HIS A 169 -13.68 -38.74 5.45
CA HIS A 169 -12.65 -39.73 5.82
C HIS A 169 -13.00 -40.48 7.11
N LYS A 170 -13.76 -39.86 8.03
CA LYS A 170 -14.16 -40.52 9.27
C LYS A 170 -15.55 -41.16 9.19
N GLY A 171 -16.41 -40.69 8.27
CA GLY A 171 -17.73 -41.27 8.01
C GLY A 171 -17.73 -42.55 7.18
N ARG A 172 -16.63 -42.87 6.48
CA ARG A 172 -16.44 -44.14 5.73
C ARG A 172 -15.79 -45.27 6.56
N SER A 173 -15.51 -45.03 7.83
CA SER A 173 -14.83 -45.97 8.74
C SER A 173 -15.80 -46.81 9.60
N ARG A 174 -17.10 -46.78 9.30
CA ARG A 174 -18.10 -47.66 9.91
C ARG A 174 -18.80 -48.47 8.84
#